data_AF-A0A5B2UIX6-F1
#
_entry.id   AF-A0A5B2UIX6-F1
#
_cell.length_a   1.000
_cell.length_b   1.000
_cell.length_c   1.000
_cell.angle_alpha   90.00
_cell.angle_beta   90.00
_cell.angle_gamma   90.00
#
_symmetry.space_group_name_H-M   'P 1'
#
loop_
_entity.id
_entity.type
_entity.pdbx_description
1 polymer ?
#
loop_
_entity_poly.entity_id
_entity_poly.type
_entity_poly.pdbx_seq_one_letter_code
_entity_poly.pdbx_strand_id
1 'polypeptide(L)'
;MAYERLTSFMYSEVGERVGAWRREGEAAIVPFSLQDIVQGYVDAHSRLSVWLLKREIHRYLRKNLASGRLRNAAPFDYELCFSEHYFGCNNHQFLLWVCRLLDENLKRTQWRGIKRLFNKR
;
A
#
# COMPACT_ATOMS: atom_id res chain seq x y z
N MET A 1 1.87 17.41 4.03
CA MET A 1 0.49 17.34 3.49
C MET A 1 -0.32 16.30 4.26
N ALA A 2 -1.65 16.31 4.20
CA ALA A 2 -2.41 15.17 4.74
C ALA A 2 -2.08 13.91 3.93
N TYR A 3 -1.86 12.78 4.60
CA TYR A 3 -1.63 11.46 3.99
C TYR A 3 -0.31 11.32 3.20
N GLU A 4 0.76 12.02 3.60
CA GLU A 4 2.05 12.02 2.91
C GLU A 4 2.63 10.61 2.66
N ARG A 5 2.50 9.68 3.61
CA ARG A 5 3.03 8.31 3.43
C ARG A 5 2.19 7.51 2.49
N LEU A 6 0.87 7.66 2.58
CA LEU A 6 -0.04 7.05 1.62
C LEU A 6 0.19 7.58 0.21
N THR A 7 0.37 8.90 0.05
CA THR A 7 0.74 9.51 -1.23
C THR A 7 2.08 8.96 -1.72
N SER A 8 3.14 8.99 -0.91
CA SER A 8 4.44 8.45 -1.29
C SER A 8 4.38 6.96 -1.64
N PHE A 9 3.62 6.15 -0.89
CA PHE A 9 3.41 4.75 -1.21
C PHE A 9 2.73 4.56 -2.57
N MET A 10 1.64 5.30 -2.84
CA MET A 10 0.94 5.19 -4.12
C MET A 10 1.81 5.61 -5.30
N TYR A 11 2.51 6.73 -5.20
CA TYR A 11 3.29 7.26 -6.30
C TYR A 11 4.63 6.53 -6.47
N SER A 12 5.42 6.45 -5.41
CA SER A 12 6.81 5.95 -5.48
C SER A 12 6.91 4.43 -5.39
N GLU A 13 5.94 3.75 -4.76
CA GLU A 13 6.04 2.29 -4.57
C GLU A 13 5.12 1.53 -5.52
N VAL A 14 3.84 1.94 -5.61
CA VAL A 14 2.85 1.25 -6.44
C VAL A 14 2.98 1.68 -7.89
N GLY A 15 2.90 2.98 -8.16
CA GLY A 15 2.95 3.54 -9.52
C GLY A 15 4.20 3.14 -10.30
N GLU A 16 5.38 3.22 -9.67
CA GLU A 16 6.65 2.80 -10.28
C GLU A 16 6.65 1.30 -10.67
N ARG A 17 6.18 0.43 -9.77
CA ARG A 17 6.24 -1.03 -9.96
C ARG A 17 5.18 -1.58 -10.90
N VAL A 18 4.09 -0.85 -11.13
CA VAL A 18 3.10 -1.17 -12.16
C VAL A 18 3.36 -0.44 -13.47
N GLY A 19 4.36 0.46 -13.50
CA GLY A 19 4.76 1.18 -14.70
C GLY A 19 3.84 2.34 -15.05
N ALA A 20 3.10 2.88 -14.08
CA ALA A 20 2.14 3.96 -14.30
C ALA A 20 2.76 5.27 -14.80
N TRP A 21 4.05 5.46 -14.58
CA TRP A 21 4.79 6.68 -14.95
C TRP A 21 5.65 6.52 -16.20
N ARG A 22 5.55 5.37 -16.86
CA ARG A 22 6.34 5.08 -18.07
C ARG A 22 5.92 6.00 -19.21
N ARG A 23 6.92 6.54 -19.92
CA ARG A 23 6.68 7.34 -21.13
C ARG A 23 6.51 6.43 -22.34
N GLU A 24 5.81 6.93 -23.35
CA GLU A 24 5.71 6.26 -24.64
C GLU A 24 7.11 5.97 -25.22
N GLY A 25 7.36 4.71 -25.59
CA GLY A 25 8.65 4.25 -26.11
C GLY A 25 9.56 3.57 -25.08
N GLU A 26 9.21 3.56 -23.80
CA GLU A 26 9.92 2.75 -22.80
C GLU A 26 9.56 1.27 -22.93
N ALA A 27 10.52 0.38 -22.60
CA ALA A 27 10.28 -1.06 -22.64
C ALA A 27 9.14 -1.47 -21.70
N ALA A 28 8.26 -2.35 -22.18
CA ALA A 28 7.22 -2.93 -21.36
C ALA A 28 7.84 -3.64 -20.15
N ILE A 29 7.30 -3.35 -18.96
CA ILE A 29 7.65 -4.06 -17.73
C ILE A 29 6.60 -5.12 -17.43
N VAL A 30 7.01 -6.16 -16.70
CA VAL A 30 6.06 -7.07 -16.06
C VAL A 30 5.60 -6.40 -14.75
N PRO A 31 4.31 -6.01 -14.63
CA PRO A 31 3.83 -5.34 -13.43
C PRO A 31 3.90 -6.28 -12.23
N PHE A 32 4.37 -5.76 -11.10
CA PHE A 32 4.45 -6.53 -9.87
C PHE A 32 3.04 -6.76 -9.29
N SER A 33 2.85 -7.91 -8.64
CA SER A 33 1.62 -8.15 -7.88
C SER A 33 1.53 -7.21 -6.68
N LEU A 34 0.32 -6.91 -6.20
CA LEU A 34 0.13 -6.08 -5.00
C LEU A 34 0.87 -6.67 -3.78
N GLN A 35 0.92 -8.01 -3.70
CA GLN A 35 1.64 -8.71 -2.64
C GLN A 35 3.14 -8.43 -2.69
N ASP A 36 3.75 -8.48 -3.87
CA ASP A 36 5.20 -8.24 -4.03
C ASP A 36 5.55 -6.77 -3.78
N ILE A 37 4.70 -5.84 -4.21
CA ILE A 37 4.87 -4.41 -3.95
C ILE A 37 4.85 -4.14 -2.44
N VAL A 38 3.84 -4.66 -1.73
CA VAL A 38 3.73 -4.47 -0.28
C VAL A 38 4.88 -5.17 0.46
N GLN A 39 5.30 -6.35 0.01
CA GLN A 39 6.43 -7.05 0.59
C GLN A 39 7.73 -6.26 0.43
N GLY A 40 8.01 -5.75 -0.77
CA GLY A 40 9.17 -4.91 -1.03
C GLY A 40 9.17 -3.63 -0.19
N TYR A 41 8.00 -3.00 -0.02
CA TYR A 41 7.86 -1.84 0.87
C TYR A 41 8.21 -2.19 2.33
N VAL A 42 7.66 -3.30 2.84
CA VAL A 42 7.92 -3.77 4.21
C VAL A 42 9.39 -4.09 4.43
N ASP A 43 10.04 -4.72 3.45
CA ASP A 43 11.45 -5.11 3.56
C ASP A 43 12.39 -3.88 3.52
N ALA A 44 12.01 -2.83 2.80
CA ALA A 44 12.77 -1.59 2.69
C ALA A 44 12.56 -0.60 3.87
N HIS A 45 11.51 -0.78 4.67
CA HIS A 45 11.10 0.22 5.66
C HIS A 45 11.05 -0.30 7.10
N SER A 46 11.23 0.63 8.05
CA SER A 46 11.08 0.31 9.47
C SER A 46 9.65 -0.13 9.81
N ARG A 47 9.50 -0.93 10.87
CA ARG A 47 8.18 -1.33 11.41
C ARG A 47 7.30 -0.14 11.77
N LEU A 48 7.91 0.95 12.27
CA LEU A 48 7.17 2.18 12.59
C LEU A 48 6.61 2.81 11.31
N SER A 49 7.39 2.86 10.24
CA SER A 49 6.95 3.37 8.94
C SER A 49 5.78 2.55 8.37
N VAL A 50 5.90 1.22 8.41
CA VAL A 50 4.83 0.28 8.00
C VAL A 50 3.55 0.50 8.81
N TRP A 51 3.67 0.64 10.13
CA TRP A 51 2.52 0.90 11.01
C TRP A 51 1.90 2.30 10.76
N LEU A 52 2.73 3.32 10.53
CA LEU A 52 2.26 4.67 10.21
C LEU A 52 1.52 4.72 8.87
N LEU A 53 2.01 4.02 7.84
CA LEU A 53 1.32 3.89 6.55
C LEU A 53 -0.07 3.28 6.75
N LYS A 54 -0.16 2.15 7.46
CA LYS A 54 -1.45 1.52 7.79
C LYS A 54 -2.39 2.50 8.50
N ARG A 55 -1.88 3.25 9.48
CA ARG A 55 -2.66 4.25 10.22
C ARG A 55 -3.16 5.36 9.31
N GLU A 56 -2.35 5.82 8.35
CA GLU A 56 -2.77 6.81 7.37
C GLU A 56 -3.85 6.27 6.43
N ILE A 57 -3.74 5.03 5.94
CA ILE A 57 -4.78 4.38 5.14
C ILE A 57 -6.11 4.33 5.89
N HIS A 58 -6.10 3.88 7.15
CA HIS A 58 -7.32 3.86 7.97
C HIS A 58 -7.92 5.26 8.18
N ARG A 59 -7.09 6.27 8.43
CA ARG A 59 -7.55 7.66 8.56
C ARG A 59 -8.12 8.18 7.24
N TYR A 60 -7.52 7.81 6.12
CA TYR A 60 -7.98 8.19 4.79
C TYR A 60 -9.35 7.58 4.49
N LEU A 61 -9.49 6.26 4.69
CA LEU A 61 -10.76 5.54 4.54
C LEU A 61 -11.85 6.17 5.42
N ARG A 62 -11.59 6.38 6.72
CA ARG A 62 -12.60 6.98 7.63
C ARG A 62 -13.05 8.38 7.21
N LYS A 63 -12.16 9.20 6.66
CA LYS A 63 -12.47 10.58 6.27
C LYS A 63 -13.19 10.67 4.92
N ASN A 64 -12.85 9.78 3.99
CA ASN A 64 -13.28 9.89 2.60
C ASN A 64 -14.31 8.84 2.18
N LEU A 65 -14.60 7.85 3.02
CA LEU A 65 -15.68 6.90 2.78
C LEU A 65 -17.03 7.55 3.12
N ALA A 66 -17.82 7.86 2.08
CA ALA A 66 -19.18 8.36 2.21
C ALA A 66 -20.11 7.44 1.40
N SER A 67 -21.19 6.98 2.02
CA SER A 67 -22.21 6.12 1.37
C SER A 67 -21.63 4.90 0.63
N GLY A 68 -20.61 4.27 1.20
CA GLY A 68 -19.98 3.06 0.65
C GLY A 68 -19.01 3.29 -0.52
N ARG A 69 -18.77 4.55 -0.93
CA ARG A 69 -17.80 4.90 -1.97
C ARG A 69 -16.73 5.83 -1.39
N LEU A 70 -15.50 5.63 -1.84
CA LEU A 70 -14.42 6.59 -1.58
C LEU A 70 -14.67 7.82 -2.43
N ARG A 71 -14.79 8.99 -1.78
CA ARG A 71 -14.75 10.27 -2.46
C ARG A 71 -13.41 10.39 -3.19
N ASN A 72 -13.43 10.91 -4.41
CA ASN A 72 -12.22 11.25 -5.16
C ASN A 72 -11.42 12.25 -4.32
N ALA A 73 -10.25 11.81 -3.86
CA ALA A 73 -9.32 12.59 -3.08
C ALA A 73 -7.92 12.03 -3.30
N ALA A 74 -6.91 12.91 -3.22
CA ALA A 74 -5.51 12.49 -3.14
C ALA A 74 -5.32 11.34 -2.13
N PRO A 75 -4.61 10.25 -2.49
CA PRO A 75 -3.68 10.13 -3.61
C PRO A 75 -4.27 9.59 -4.93
N PHE A 76 -5.58 9.39 -5.01
CA PHE A 76 -6.24 8.83 -6.21
C PHE A 76 -6.78 9.94 -7.14
N ASP A 77 -6.20 11.14 -7.08
CA ASP A 77 -6.74 12.38 -7.67
C ASP A 77 -6.51 12.51 -9.19
N TYR A 78 -6.02 11.46 -9.86
CA TYR A 78 -5.88 11.44 -11.31
C TYR A 78 -6.86 10.44 -11.90
N GLU A 79 -7.63 10.94 -12.88
CA GLU A 79 -8.45 10.21 -13.86
C GLU A 79 -8.68 8.74 -13.51
N LEU A 80 -9.72 8.60 -12.68
CA LEU A 80 -10.54 7.42 -12.35
C LEU A 80 -9.96 6.06 -12.76
N CYS A 81 -9.90 5.17 -11.76
CA CYS A 81 -9.75 3.73 -11.92
C CYS A 81 -8.31 3.19 -11.88
N PHE A 82 -7.32 3.87 -11.27
CA PHE A 82 -5.97 3.33 -11.06
C PHE A 82 -5.98 1.88 -10.52
N SER A 83 -6.69 1.65 -9.41
CA SER A 83 -6.78 0.32 -8.80
C SER A 83 -7.50 -0.69 -9.69
N GLU A 84 -8.47 -0.24 -10.48
CA GLU A 84 -9.23 -1.11 -11.38
C GLU A 84 -8.40 -1.46 -12.61
N HIS A 85 -7.62 -0.51 -13.13
CA HIS A 85 -6.73 -0.68 -14.28
C HIS A 85 -5.57 -1.62 -13.98
N TYR A 86 -4.88 -1.43 -12.84
CA TYR A 86 -3.68 -2.20 -12.51
C TYR A 86 -3.95 -3.44 -11.66
N PHE A 87 -5.06 -3.48 -10.90
CA PHE A 87 -5.33 -4.55 -9.94
C PHE A 87 -6.75 -5.14 -10.04
N GLY A 88 -7.58 -4.67 -10.99
CA GLY A 88 -8.93 -5.20 -11.21
C GLY A 88 -9.88 -5.03 -10.01
N CYS A 89 -9.62 -4.07 -9.11
CA CYS A 89 -10.43 -3.84 -7.92
C CYS A 89 -10.66 -2.34 -7.67
N ASN A 90 -11.73 -1.99 -6.96
CA ASN A 90 -11.97 -0.59 -6.63
C ASN A 90 -10.99 -0.07 -5.57
N ASN A 91 -10.81 1.25 -5.49
CA ASN A 91 -9.86 1.88 -4.56
C ASN A 91 -10.08 1.50 -3.08
N HIS A 92 -11.31 1.19 -2.68
CA HIS A 92 -11.59 0.78 -1.29
C HIS A 92 -11.07 -0.63 -1.04
N GLN A 93 -11.37 -1.57 -1.94
CA GLN A 93 -10.85 -2.95 -1.88
C GLN A 93 -9.32 -2.95 -1.92
N PHE A 94 -8.71 -2.18 -2.82
CA PHE A 94 -7.27 -2.02 -2.91
C PHE A 94 -6.65 -1.63 -1.56
N LEU A 95 -7.16 -0.55 -0.93
CA LEU A 95 -6.63 -0.07 0.35
C LEU A 95 -6.84 -1.08 1.49
N LEU A 96 -7.96 -1.82 1.49
CA LEU A 96 -8.19 -2.90 2.45
C LEU A 96 -7.20 -4.06 2.26
N TRP A 97 -6.89 -4.42 1.02
CA TRP A 97 -5.90 -5.45 0.71
C TRP A 97 -4.49 -5.04 1.14
N VAL A 98 -4.09 -3.79 0.87
CA VAL A 98 -2.83 -3.22 1.38
C VAL A 98 -2.78 -3.32 2.90
N CYS A 99 -3.83 -2.89 3.62
CA CYS A 99 -3.88 -3.01 5.07
C CYS A 99 -3.73 -4.45 5.57
N ARG A 100 -4.36 -5.42 4.89
CA ARG A 100 -4.25 -6.84 5.24
C ARG A 100 -2.82 -7.35 5.06
N LEU A 101 -2.17 -7.02 3.95
CA LEU A 101 -0.78 -7.43 3.66
C LEU A 101 0.22 -6.79 4.63
N LEU A 102 0.01 -5.52 5.02
CA LEU A 102 0.80 -4.87 6.06
C LEU A 102 0.59 -5.57 7.43
N ASP A 103 -0.63 -5.99 7.74
CA ASP A 103 -0.94 -6.71 8.98
C ASP A 103 -0.29 -8.08 9.07
N GLU A 104 -0.31 -8.85 7.99
CA GLU A 104 0.35 -10.15 7.93
C GLU A 104 1.85 -10.02 8.21
N ASN A 105 2.48 -8.97 7.67
CA ASN A 105 3.90 -8.66 7.92
C ASN A 105 4.18 -8.20 9.35
N LEU A 106 3.34 -7.32 9.91
CA LEU A 106 3.46 -6.87 11.30
C LEU A 106 3.32 -8.05 12.29
N LYS A 107 2.39 -8.97 12.03
CA LYS A 107 2.20 -10.19 12.84
C LYS A 107 3.39 -11.14 12.72
N ARG A 108 3.84 -11.48 11.51
CA ARG A 108 5.01 -12.37 11.29
C ARG A 108 6.24 -11.91 12.08
N THR A 109 6.45 -10.60 12.15
CA THR A 109 7.57 -10.01 12.89
C THR A 109 7.39 -10.08 14.41
N GLN A 110 6.16 -9.91 14.92
CA GLN A 110 5.86 -10.10 16.36
C GLN A 110 6.18 -11.54 16.79
N TRP A 111 5.80 -12.54 16.00
CA TRP A 111 6.11 -13.95 16.28
C TRP A 111 7.62 -14.24 16.27
N ARG A 112 8.40 -13.61 15.38
CA ARG A 112 9.87 -13.73 15.38
C ARG A 112 10.51 -13.09 16.61
N GLY A 113 10.02 -11.94 17.05
CA GLY A 113 10.50 -11.26 18.26
C GLY A 113 10.21 -12.06 19.54
N ILE A 114 9.00 -12.63 19.62
CA ILE A 114 8.60 -13.52 20.72
C ILE A 114 9.46 -14.79 20.73
N LYS A 115 9.63 -15.47 19.58
CA LYS A 115 10.51 -16.64 19.48
C LYS A 115 11.95 -16.34 19.94
N ARG A 116 12.52 -15.19 19.59
CA ARG A 116 13.88 -14.79 20.05
C ARG A 116 13.95 -14.56 21.57
N LEU A 117 12.86 -14.15 22.21
CA LEU A 117 12.80 -14.00 23.68
C LEU A 117 12.67 -15.36 24.36
N PHE A 118 11.94 -16.30 23.77
CA PHE A 118 11.79 -17.65 24.31
C PHE A 118 12.99 -18.58 24.04
N ASN A 119 13.75 -18.35 22.96
CA ASN A 119 14.94 -19.14 22.60
C ASN A 119 16.25 -18.61 23.24
N LYS A 120 16.14 -17.71 24.24
CA LYS A 120 17.24 -17.11 25.00
C LYS A 120 17.35 -17.68 26.43
N ARG A 121 16.79 -18.87 26.67
CA ARG A 121 16.96 -19.64 27.91
C ARG A 121 17.81 -20.87 27.65
#